data_AF-A0A934CZN4-F1
#
_entry.id   AF-A0A934CZN4-F1
#
_cell.length_a   1.000
_cell.length_b   1.000
_cell.length_c   1.000
_cell.angle_alpha   90.00
_cell.angle_beta   90.00
_cell.angle_gamma   90.00
#
_symmetry.space_group_name_H-M   'P 1'
#
loop_
_entity.id
_entity.type
_entity.pdbx_description
1 polymer ?
#
loop_
_entity_poly.entity_id
_entity_poly.type
_entity_poly.pdbx_seq_one_letter_code
_entity_poly.pdbx_strand_id
1 'polypeptide(L)'
;MLKLVALAANTLADGGNDVKSGLADKIASFFDFMIGRIPSWIAGFVVFALAIFVSKLAKTAVESRISDQVDEEHQEVLVLAGRVTYFGTLAVGITVALKIAGIDLTTLLAAVAFGIGFALRDLIMNFLAGVMILLGKQFRIGDFIKVGSTFGRVMEIQTRATILKAVDGTKVIVPNSEIFTKQVVSTTANPLRRVDIPVYVSYDTDISYATKIVIGYLKRQAFVFKKPSPTVIVKDYGDSTLDLAARCWVESGTWFKNRNKLMQGVWEQLNKAGIYVPYNIVHVEKNQDTAADIKEYEEITKQRKEKMAAAKAKKEAAKAALAAQPVQPNGNLEQQAVALPTDPLTQAPVPATAITSALAEVTVEPEGAYQDLSQIDSQG
;
A
#
# COMPACT_ATOMS: atom_id res chain seq x y z
N MET A 1 -62.10 -33.80 -1.45
CA MET A 1 -62.61 -34.06 -2.81
C MET A 1 -64.10 -33.70 -2.90
N LEU A 2 -65.03 -34.44 -2.28
CA LEU A 2 -66.47 -34.11 -2.31
C LEU A 2 -66.84 -32.73 -1.74
N LYS A 3 -66.17 -32.25 -0.68
CA LYS A 3 -66.51 -30.96 -0.05
C LYS A 3 -66.13 -29.73 -0.89
N LEU A 4 -65.07 -29.80 -1.69
CA LEU A 4 -64.66 -28.69 -2.57
C LEU A 4 -65.54 -28.63 -3.82
N VAL A 5 -65.89 -29.79 -4.36
CA VAL A 5 -66.91 -29.92 -5.42
C VAL A 5 -68.27 -29.46 -4.90
N ALA A 6 -68.64 -29.81 -3.66
CA ALA A 6 -69.87 -29.36 -3.03
C ALA A 6 -69.88 -27.85 -2.70
N LEU A 7 -68.73 -27.26 -2.32
CA LEU A 7 -68.63 -25.82 -2.07
C LEU A 7 -68.74 -25.01 -3.37
N ALA A 8 -68.10 -25.49 -4.45
CA ALA A 8 -68.28 -24.97 -5.79
C ALA A 8 -69.75 -25.12 -6.24
N ALA A 9 -70.37 -26.27 -5.98
CA ALA A 9 -71.79 -26.51 -6.25
C ALA A 9 -72.74 -25.59 -5.47
N ASN A 10 -72.36 -25.15 -4.27
CA ASN A 10 -73.17 -24.22 -3.47
C ASN A 10 -73.00 -22.76 -3.93
N THR A 11 -71.81 -22.33 -4.35
CA THR A 11 -71.62 -21.03 -5.01
C THR A 11 -72.18 -20.98 -6.44
N LEU A 12 -72.38 -22.16 -7.06
CA LEU A 12 -73.14 -22.38 -8.30
C LEU A 12 -74.67 -22.18 -8.13
N ALA A 13 -75.17 -21.78 -6.97
CA ALA A 13 -76.60 -21.44 -6.81
C ALA A 13 -76.94 -20.01 -7.29
N ASP A 14 -76.00 -19.04 -7.23
CA ASP A 14 -76.35 -17.59 -7.25
C ASP A 14 -75.84 -16.79 -8.48
N GLY A 15 -75.10 -17.41 -9.41
CA GLY A 15 -74.57 -16.75 -10.63
C GLY A 15 -75.34 -17.01 -11.94
N GLY A 16 -75.17 -16.18 -12.98
CA GLY A 16 -75.71 -16.44 -14.33
C GLY A 16 -75.05 -17.64 -15.04
N ASN A 17 -75.79 -18.34 -15.91
CA ASN A 17 -75.38 -19.63 -16.52
C ASN A 17 -74.03 -19.59 -17.26
N ASP A 18 -73.65 -18.46 -17.85
CA ASP A 18 -72.37 -18.29 -18.57
C ASP A 18 -71.15 -18.17 -17.65
N VAL A 19 -71.34 -17.62 -16.45
CA VAL A 19 -70.30 -17.56 -15.42
C VAL A 19 -70.12 -18.93 -14.74
N LYS A 20 -71.21 -19.69 -14.64
CA LYS A 20 -71.21 -21.04 -14.05
C LYS A 20 -70.46 -22.05 -14.91
N SER A 21 -70.68 -22.05 -16.23
CA SER A 21 -69.96 -22.94 -17.16
C SER A 21 -68.48 -22.58 -17.24
N GLY A 22 -68.13 -21.30 -17.40
CA GLY A 22 -66.73 -20.86 -17.44
C GLY A 22 -65.94 -21.12 -16.15
N LEU A 23 -66.60 -21.06 -14.98
CA LEU A 23 -65.98 -21.43 -13.71
C LEU A 23 -65.82 -22.95 -13.58
N ALA A 24 -66.84 -23.73 -13.95
CA ALA A 24 -66.78 -25.18 -13.93
C ALA A 24 -65.68 -25.72 -14.86
N ASP A 25 -65.53 -25.15 -16.06
CA ASP A 25 -64.49 -25.52 -17.03
C ASP A 25 -63.07 -25.16 -16.52
N LYS A 26 -62.92 -24.01 -15.85
CA LYS A 26 -61.65 -23.64 -15.19
C LYS A 26 -61.32 -24.58 -14.02
N ILE A 27 -62.32 -25.01 -13.25
CA ILE A 27 -62.14 -25.97 -12.16
C ILE A 27 -61.79 -27.35 -12.72
N ALA A 28 -62.50 -27.82 -13.75
CA ALA A 28 -62.25 -29.11 -14.40
C ALA A 28 -60.85 -29.15 -15.04
N SER A 29 -60.46 -28.13 -15.81
CA SER A 29 -59.13 -28.02 -16.40
C SER A 29 -58.00 -27.91 -15.36
N PHE A 30 -58.25 -27.27 -14.22
CA PHE A 30 -57.33 -27.29 -13.08
C PHE A 30 -57.18 -28.71 -12.52
N PHE A 31 -58.27 -29.45 -12.33
CA PHE A 31 -58.20 -30.83 -11.85
C PHE A 31 -57.52 -31.77 -12.85
N ASP A 32 -57.78 -31.64 -14.14
CA ASP A 32 -57.11 -32.42 -15.19
C ASP A 32 -55.61 -32.12 -15.24
N PHE A 33 -55.23 -30.84 -15.09
CA PHE A 33 -53.83 -30.44 -14.95
C PHE A 33 -53.17 -31.06 -13.71
N MET A 34 -53.85 -31.03 -12.56
CA MET A 34 -53.36 -31.61 -11.30
C MET A 34 -53.17 -33.12 -11.43
N ILE A 35 -54.19 -33.83 -11.94
CA ILE A 35 -54.18 -35.29 -12.12
C ILE A 35 -53.09 -35.71 -13.10
N GLY A 36 -52.94 -34.98 -14.21
CA GLY A 36 -51.87 -35.20 -15.19
C GLY A 36 -50.47 -35.03 -14.62
N ARG A 37 -50.31 -34.24 -13.55
CA ARG A 37 -49.00 -34.01 -12.88
C ARG A 37 -48.70 -34.94 -11.72
N ILE A 38 -49.69 -35.69 -11.21
CA ILE A 38 -49.50 -36.66 -10.11
C ILE A 38 -48.32 -37.61 -10.37
N PRO A 39 -48.17 -38.25 -11.56
CA PRO A 39 -47.04 -39.14 -11.81
C PRO A 39 -45.68 -38.44 -11.67
N SER A 40 -45.58 -37.19 -12.15
CA SER A 40 -44.35 -36.39 -12.05
C SER A 40 -44.03 -36.00 -10.59
N TRP A 41 -45.04 -35.71 -9.78
CA TRP A 41 -44.85 -35.39 -8.37
C TRP A 41 -44.47 -36.62 -7.54
N ILE A 42 -45.07 -37.78 -7.83
CA ILE A 42 -44.68 -39.05 -7.20
C ILE A 42 -43.23 -39.36 -7.58
N ALA A 43 -42.88 -39.27 -8.87
CA ALA A 43 -41.51 -39.49 -9.32
C ALA A 43 -40.53 -38.50 -8.65
N GLY A 44 -40.88 -37.21 -8.58
CA GLY A 44 -40.10 -36.19 -7.89
C GLY A 44 -39.90 -36.50 -6.40
N PHE A 45 -40.96 -36.93 -5.70
CA PHE A 45 -40.89 -37.33 -4.30
C PHE A 45 -40.00 -38.56 -4.07
N VAL A 46 -40.09 -39.57 -4.95
CA VAL A 46 -39.22 -40.75 -4.90
C VAL A 46 -37.76 -40.35 -5.11
N VAL A 47 -37.47 -39.49 -6.08
CA VAL A 47 -36.10 -38.99 -6.30
C VAL A 47 -35.62 -38.14 -5.13
N PHE A 48 -36.49 -37.35 -4.50
CA PHE A 48 -36.14 -36.58 -3.30
C PHE A 48 -35.82 -37.49 -2.10
N ALA A 49 -36.61 -38.54 -1.89
CA ALA A 49 -36.33 -39.54 -0.85
C ALA A 49 -35.00 -40.28 -1.12
N LEU A 50 -34.76 -40.65 -2.39
CA LEU A 50 -33.50 -41.23 -2.82
C LEU A 50 -32.32 -40.26 -2.61
N ALA A 51 -32.50 -38.98 -2.91
CA ALA A 51 -31.49 -37.97 -2.67
C ALA A 51 -31.10 -37.87 -1.19
N ILE A 52 -32.06 -37.87 -0.26
CA ILE A 52 -31.77 -37.89 1.18
C ILE A 52 -30.95 -39.13 1.56
N PHE A 53 -31.34 -40.30 1.03
CA PHE A 53 -30.62 -41.55 1.28
C PHE A 53 -29.18 -41.49 0.75
N VAL A 54 -29.00 -41.06 -0.50
CA VAL A 54 -27.68 -40.90 -1.13
C VAL A 54 -26.83 -39.86 -0.39
N SER A 55 -27.41 -38.73 0.04
CA SER A 55 -26.68 -37.70 0.79
C SER A 55 -26.19 -38.22 2.15
N LYS A 56 -26.98 -39.04 2.85
CA LYS A 56 -26.55 -39.70 4.09
C LYS A 56 -25.41 -40.68 3.83
N LEU A 57 -25.53 -41.49 2.78
CA LEU A 57 -24.49 -42.45 2.40
C LEU A 57 -23.19 -41.75 2.00
N ALA A 58 -23.28 -40.70 1.19
CA ALA A 58 -22.14 -39.88 0.75
C ALA A 58 -21.45 -39.21 1.94
N LYS A 59 -22.22 -38.66 2.90
CA LYS A 59 -21.69 -38.10 4.15
C LYS A 59 -20.87 -39.16 4.90
N THR A 60 -21.45 -40.32 5.18
CA THR A 60 -20.77 -41.38 5.93
C THR A 60 -19.54 -41.91 5.19
N ALA A 61 -19.60 -42.01 3.85
CA ALA A 61 -18.46 -42.40 3.03
C ALA A 61 -17.30 -41.38 3.14
N VAL A 62 -17.61 -40.08 3.06
CA VAL A 62 -16.60 -39.02 3.19
C VAL A 62 -16.02 -38.98 4.60
N GLU A 63 -16.86 -39.04 5.63
CA GLU A 63 -16.41 -39.07 7.03
C GLU A 63 -15.52 -40.29 7.31
N SER A 64 -15.90 -41.47 6.82
CA SER A 64 -15.10 -42.69 6.99
C SER A 64 -13.74 -42.61 6.27
N ARG A 65 -13.66 -42.01 5.08
CA ARG A 65 -12.39 -41.91 4.33
C ARG A 65 -11.45 -40.83 4.87
N ILE A 66 -12.01 -39.75 5.40
CA ILE A 66 -11.23 -38.65 5.98
C ILE A 66 -10.78 -38.98 7.40
N SER A 67 -11.58 -39.75 8.16
CA SER A 67 -11.22 -40.17 9.53
C SER A 67 -9.90 -40.94 9.60
N ASP A 68 -9.56 -41.67 8.54
CA ASP A 68 -8.31 -42.46 8.48
C ASP A 68 -7.06 -41.59 8.25
N GLN A 69 -7.22 -40.31 7.90
CA GLN A 69 -6.12 -39.40 7.51
C GLN A 69 -5.98 -38.17 8.41
N VAL A 70 -6.85 -38.01 9.41
CA VAL A 70 -6.93 -36.79 10.23
C VAL A 70 -6.68 -37.13 11.70
N ASP A 71 -5.68 -36.49 12.29
CA ASP A 71 -5.37 -36.59 13.72
C ASP A 71 -6.53 -36.04 14.58
N GLU A 72 -6.67 -36.54 15.83
CA GLU A 72 -7.76 -36.15 16.75
C GLU A 72 -7.92 -34.64 16.94
N GLU A 73 -6.86 -33.85 16.76
CA GLU A 73 -6.85 -32.40 16.88
C GLU A 73 -7.71 -31.68 15.82
N HIS A 74 -8.05 -32.32 14.70
CA HIS A 74 -8.75 -31.70 13.57
C HIS A 74 -10.15 -32.27 13.30
N GLN A 75 -10.82 -32.84 14.31
CA GLN A 75 -12.18 -33.39 14.18
C GLN A 75 -13.20 -32.39 13.61
N GLU A 76 -13.00 -31.09 13.82
CA GLU A 76 -13.85 -30.04 13.25
C GLU A 76 -13.87 -30.07 11.72
N VAL A 77 -12.75 -30.40 11.08
CA VAL A 77 -12.62 -30.50 9.62
C VAL A 77 -13.47 -31.65 9.09
N LEU A 78 -13.51 -32.78 9.81
CA LEU A 78 -14.29 -33.96 9.43
C LEU A 78 -15.80 -33.68 9.51
N VAL A 79 -16.24 -33.04 10.61
CA VAL A 79 -17.64 -32.63 10.77
C VAL A 79 -18.05 -31.61 9.70
N LEU A 80 -17.17 -30.65 9.39
CA LEU A 80 -17.43 -29.66 8.34
C LEU A 80 -17.52 -30.33 6.96
N ALA A 81 -16.58 -31.21 6.62
CA ALA A 81 -16.56 -31.92 5.34
C ALA A 81 -17.82 -32.79 5.16
N GLY A 82 -18.24 -33.51 6.22
CA GLY A 82 -19.47 -34.29 6.21
C GLY A 82 -20.72 -33.43 6.01
N ARG A 83 -20.81 -32.28 6.68
CA ARG A 83 -21.94 -31.33 6.52
C ARG A 83 -21.98 -30.75 5.11
N VAL A 84 -20.85 -30.26 4.60
CA VAL A 84 -20.76 -29.70 3.23
C VAL A 84 -21.15 -30.75 2.20
N THR A 85 -20.65 -31.98 2.34
CA THR A 85 -21.00 -33.10 1.46
C THR A 85 -22.50 -33.41 1.50
N TYR A 86 -23.07 -33.49 2.70
CA TYR A 86 -24.51 -33.77 2.88
C TYR A 86 -25.38 -32.70 2.22
N PHE A 87 -25.16 -31.41 2.56
CA PHE A 87 -25.97 -30.32 2.02
C PHE A 87 -25.73 -30.11 0.53
N GLY A 88 -24.49 -30.25 0.04
CA GLY A 88 -24.16 -30.15 -1.38
C GLY A 88 -24.85 -31.24 -2.19
N THR A 89 -24.74 -32.51 -1.77
CA THR A 89 -25.41 -33.64 -2.44
C THR A 89 -26.92 -33.52 -2.37
N LEU A 90 -27.47 -33.07 -1.23
CA LEU A 90 -28.90 -32.85 -1.06
C LEU A 90 -29.42 -31.72 -1.96
N ALA A 91 -28.69 -30.62 -2.11
CA ALA A 91 -29.06 -29.52 -3.00
C ALA A 91 -29.13 -29.96 -4.47
N VAL A 92 -28.16 -30.77 -4.91
CA VAL A 92 -28.16 -31.38 -6.25
C VAL A 92 -29.36 -32.34 -6.39
N GLY A 93 -29.62 -33.17 -5.40
CA GLY A 93 -30.76 -34.10 -5.42
C GLY A 93 -32.12 -33.40 -5.44
N ILE A 94 -32.30 -32.33 -4.66
CA ILE A 94 -33.50 -31.48 -4.65
C ILE A 94 -33.73 -30.87 -6.04
N THR A 95 -32.67 -30.39 -6.67
CA THR A 95 -32.73 -29.84 -8.03
C THR A 95 -33.29 -30.86 -9.01
N VAL A 96 -32.75 -32.09 -9.00
CA VAL A 96 -33.18 -33.15 -9.91
C VAL A 96 -34.64 -33.54 -9.62
N ALA A 97 -35.02 -33.67 -8.35
CA ALA A 97 -36.38 -33.97 -7.93
C ALA A 97 -37.39 -32.91 -8.40
N LEU A 98 -37.07 -31.63 -8.23
CA LEU A 98 -37.93 -30.51 -8.64
C LEU A 98 -38.06 -30.42 -10.16
N LYS A 99 -36.97 -30.68 -10.91
CA LYS A 99 -37.00 -30.75 -12.37
C LYS A 99 -37.96 -31.84 -12.86
N ILE A 100 -37.95 -33.01 -12.25
CA ILE A 100 -38.87 -34.12 -12.55
C ILE A 100 -40.31 -33.75 -12.18
N ALA A 101 -40.51 -33.07 -11.05
CA ALA A 101 -41.80 -32.56 -10.61
C ALA A 101 -42.35 -31.43 -11.52
N GLY A 102 -41.54 -30.90 -12.43
CA GLY A 102 -41.95 -29.90 -13.41
C GLY A 102 -41.53 -28.48 -13.13
N ILE A 103 -40.70 -28.26 -12.12
CA ILE A 103 -40.25 -26.94 -11.69
C ILE A 103 -38.81 -26.77 -12.19
N ASP A 104 -38.60 -25.82 -13.09
CA ASP A 104 -37.26 -25.52 -13.58
C ASP A 104 -36.57 -24.47 -12.71
N LEU A 105 -35.56 -24.91 -11.94
CA LEU A 105 -34.71 -24.04 -11.13
C LEU A 105 -33.34 -23.78 -11.76
N THR A 106 -33.14 -24.13 -13.03
CA THR A 106 -31.83 -24.03 -13.70
C THR A 106 -31.25 -22.62 -13.63
N THR A 107 -32.08 -21.58 -13.79
CA THR A 107 -31.66 -20.16 -13.72
C THR A 107 -31.24 -19.77 -12.31
N LEU A 108 -32.00 -20.17 -11.29
CA LEU A 108 -31.68 -19.92 -9.88
C LEU A 108 -30.38 -20.61 -9.48
N LEU A 109 -30.19 -21.86 -9.91
CA LEU A 109 -28.99 -22.62 -9.63
C LEU A 109 -27.77 -22.07 -10.34
N ALA A 110 -27.92 -21.60 -11.58
CA ALA A 110 -26.85 -20.90 -12.28
C ALA A 110 -26.41 -19.64 -11.52
N ALA A 111 -27.37 -18.87 -10.99
CA ALA A 111 -27.08 -17.68 -10.16
C ALA A 111 -26.38 -18.04 -8.84
N VAL A 112 -26.85 -19.08 -8.14
CA VAL A 112 -26.22 -19.57 -6.90
C VAL A 112 -24.82 -20.11 -7.17
N ALA A 113 -24.64 -20.90 -8.23
CA ALA A 113 -23.35 -21.45 -8.62
C ALA A 113 -22.36 -20.33 -9.00
N PHE A 114 -22.81 -19.31 -9.72
CA PHE A 114 -22.00 -18.13 -10.00
C PHE A 114 -21.62 -17.38 -8.72
N GLY A 115 -22.57 -17.19 -7.79
CA GLY A 115 -22.31 -16.55 -6.49
C GLY A 115 -21.28 -17.31 -5.66
N ILE A 116 -21.39 -18.64 -5.58
CA ILE A 116 -20.41 -19.50 -4.90
C ILE A 116 -19.04 -19.42 -5.60
N GLY A 117 -19.00 -19.49 -6.93
CA GLY A 117 -17.76 -19.38 -7.70
C GLY A 117 -17.07 -18.03 -7.51
N PHE A 118 -17.85 -16.95 -7.45
CA PHE A 118 -17.35 -15.61 -7.14
C PHE A 118 -16.80 -15.51 -5.72
N ALA A 119 -17.50 -16.10 -4.73
CA ALA A 119 -17.04 -16.13 -3.34
C ALA A 119 -15.76 -16.97 -3.15
N LEU A 120 -15.58 -18.04 -3.93
CA LEU A 120 -14.41 -18.91 -3.88
C LEU A 120 -13.26 -18.46 -4.80
N ARG A 121 -13.44 -17.37 -5.55
CA ARG A 121 -12.49 -16.89 -6.56
C ARG A 121 -11.07 -16.77 -6.00
N ASP A 122 -10.92 -16.14 -4.84
CA ASP A 122 -9.60 -15.89 -4.25
C ASP A 122 -8.94 -17.19 -3.76
N LEU A 123 -9.71 -18.16 -3.28
CA LEU A 123 -9.18 -19.46 -2.87
C LEU A 123 -8.64 -20.23 -4.07
N ILE A 124 -9.40 -20.26 -5.18
CA ILE A 124 -8.99 -20.91 -6.42
C ILE A 124 -7.76 -20.23 -7.01
N MET A 125 -7.73 -18.89 -7.02
CA MET A 125 -6.57 -18.14 -7.51
C MET A 125 -5.29 -18.42 -6.71
N ASN A 126 -5.38 -18.43 -5.38
CA ASN A 126 -4.22 -18.73 -4.54
C ASN A 126 -3.75 -20.18 -4.69
N PHE A 127 -4.67 -21.13 -4.81
CA PHE A 127 -4.33 -22.53 -5.06
C PHE A 127 -3.63 -22.71 -6.41
N LEU A 128 -4.21 -22.17 -7.49
CA LEU A 128 -3.65 -22.28 -8.82
C LEU A 128 -2.30 -21.56 -8.92
N ALA A 129 -2.17 -20.40 -8.30
CA ALA A 129 -0.90 -19.68 -8.20
C ALA A 129 0.17 -20.52 -7.48
N GLY A 130 -0.17 -21.18 -6.38
CA GLY A 130 0.73 -22.08 -5.66
C GLY A 130 1.23 -23.23 -6.55
N VAL A 131 0.31 -23.89 -7.26
CA VAL A 131 0.65 -24.95 -8.23
C VAL A 131 1.57 -24.42 -9.33
N MET A 132 1.26 -23.25 -9.90
CA MET A 132 2.07 -22.64 -10.96
C MET A 132 3.45 -22.22 -10.50
N ILE A 133 3.60 -21.74 -9.26
CA ILE A 133 4.91 -21.43 -8.67
C ILE A 133 5.76 -22.71 -8.57
N LEU A 134 5.18 -23.80 -8.08
CA LEU A 134 5.86 -25.08 -7.93
C LEU A 134 6.25 -25.70 -9.27
N LEU A 135 5.36 -25.65 -10.27
CA LEU A 135 5.63 -26.16 -11.62
C LEU A 135 6.64 -25.28 -12.37
N GLY A 136 6.49 -23.96 -12.30
CA GLY A 136 7.33 -23.01 -13.00
C GLY A 136 8.75 -22.90 -12.43
N LYS A 137 8.98 -23.32 -11.18
CA LYS A 137 10.28 -23.29 -10.49
C LYS A 137 11.03 -21.96 -10.63
N GLN A 138 10.30 -20.86 -10.64
CA GLN A 138 10.84 -19.50 -10.82
C GLN A 138 11.78 -19.10 -9.66
N PHE A 139 11.53 -19.66 -8.48
CA PHE A 139 12.38 -19.63 -7.30
C PHE A 139 12.14 -20.93 -6.51
N ARG A 140 13.04 -21.25 -5.58
CA ARG A 140 12.99 -22.45 -4.75
C ARG A 140 12.92 -22.11 -3.27
N ILE A 141 12.52 -23.10 -2.48
CA ILE A 141 12.66 -23.02 -1.02
C ILE A 141 14.14 -22.78 -0.71
N GLY A 142 14.40 -21.78 0.12
CA GLY A 142 15.73 -21.32 0.49
C GLY A 142 16.20 -20.08 -0.27
N ASP A 143 15.54 -19.67 -1.35
CA ASP A 143 15.91 -18.46 -2.10
C ASP A 143 15.50 -17.17 -1.40
N PHE A 144 16.27 -16.10 -1.60
CA PHE A 144 15.89 -14.76 -1.18
C PHE A 144 15.14 -14.04 -2.30
N ILE A 145 13.88 -13.72 -2.04
CA ILE A 145 13.01 -13.04 -2.99
C ILE A 145 12.50 -11.71 -2.43
N LYS A 146 12.25 -10.76 -3.33
CA LYS A 146 11.51 -9.54 -3.04
C LYS A 146 10.18 -9.57 -3.79
N VAL A 147 9.08 -9.41 -3.07
CA VAL A 147 7.71 -9.31 -3.61
C VAL A 147 7.08 -8.04 -3.05
N GLY A 148 6.84 -7.05 -3.91
CA GLY A 148 6.40 -5.72 -3.46
C GLY A 148 7.41 -5.08 -2.49
N SER A 149 6.97 -4.73 -1.29
CA SER A 149 7.82 -4.21 -0.21
C SER A 149 8.49 -5.29 0.64
N THR A 150 8.02 -6.53 0.55
CA THR A 150 8.51 -7.64 1.38
C THR A 150 9.78 -8.25 0.78
N PHE A 151 10.84 -8.35 1.58
CA PHE A 151 12.07 -9.05 1.22
C PHE A 151 12.39 -10.12 2.26
N GLY A 152 12.59 -11.37 1.81
CA GLY A 152 12.87 -12.46 2.72
C GLY A 152 13.28 -13.75 2.02
N ARG A 153 13.73 -14.71 2.83
CA ARG A 153 14.08 -16.06 2.40
C ARG A 153 12.83 -16.93 2.37
N VAL A 154 12.59 -17.64 1.26
CA VAL A 154 11.47 -18.58 1.12
C VAL A 154 11.71 -19.77 2.06
N MET A 155 10.80 -19.96 3.01
CA MET A 155 10.87 -21.07 3.97
C MET A 155 10.03 -22.25 3.52
N GLU A 156 8.82 -21.98 3.03
CA GLU A 156 7.85 -23.00 2.63
C GLU A 156 6.86 -22.40 1.64
N ILE A 157 6.40 -23.22 0.69
CA ILE A 157 5.32 -22.87 -0.24
C ILE A 157 4.12 -23.75 0.11
N GLN A 158 3.09 -23.16 0.71
CA GLN A 158 1.84 -23.84 1.05
C GLN A 158 0.82 -23.70 -0.09
N THR A 159 -0.31 -24.38 0.04
CA THR A 159 -1.38 -24.38 -0.97
C THR A 159 -1.92 -22.98 -1.27
N ARG A 160 -2.08 -22.12 -0.25
CA ARG A 160 -2.66 -20.76 -0.40
C ARG A 160 -1.66 -19.60 -0.27
N ALA A 161 -0.52 -19.83 0.39
CA ALA A 161 0.43 -18.79 0.70
C ALA A 161 1.87 -19.33 0.74
N THR A 162 2.84 -18.44 0.59
CA THR A 162 4.25 -18.73 0.73
C THR A 162 4.77 -18.02 1.98
N ILE A 163 5.52 -18.75 2.80
CA ILE A 163 6.10 -18.22 4.03
C ILE A 163 7.51 -17.72 3.74
N LEU A 164 7.74 -16.44 3.99
CA LEU A 164 9.04 -15.79 3.89
C LEU A 164 9.58 -15.50 5.30
N LYS A 165 10.88 -15.71 5.49
CA LYS A 165 11.60 -15.22 6.66
C LYS A 165 12.32 -13.93 6.28
N ALA A 166 11.86 -12.82 6.81
CA ALA A 166 12.49 -11.52 6.59
C ALA A 166 13.86 -11.46 7.28
N VAL A 167 14.66 -10.45 6.91
CA VAL A 167 16.05 -10.29 7.41
C VAL A 167 16.09 -9.99 8.90
N ASP A 168 15.04 -9.37 9.44
CA ASP A 168 14.83 -9.11 10.87
C ASP A 168 14.41 -10.36 11.67
N GLY A 169 14.21 -11.50 10.99
CA GLY A 169 13.80 -12.77 11.60
C GLY A 169 12.29 -12.99 11.67
N THR A 170 11.46 -12.02 11.28
CA THR A 170 10.00 -12.17 11.26
C THR A 170 9.53 -13.13 10.16
N LYS A 171 8.40 -13.80 10.42
CA LYS A 171 7.72 -14.63 9.42
C LYS A 171 6.66 -13.79 8.71
N VAL A 172 6.77 -13.66 7.40
CA VAL A 172 5.81 -12.96 6.54
C VAL A 172 5.07 -13.98 5.68
N ILE A 173 3.74 -13.99 5.77
CA ILE A 173 2.88 -14.90 5.01
C ILE A 173 2.35 -14.11 3.81
N VAL A 174 2.77 -14.49 2.60
CA VAL A 174 2.37 -13.80 1.36
C VAL A 174 1.41 -14.71 0.58
N PRO A 175 0.20 -14.23 0.23
CA PRO A 175 -0.72 -14.99 -0.62
C PRO A 175 -0.05 -15.40 -1.94
N ASN A 176 -0.27 -16.63 -2.39
CA ASN A 176 0.37 -17.13 -3.62
C ASN A 176 -0.07 -16.33 -4.85
N SER A 177 -1.33 -15.89 -4.89
CA SER A 177 -1.86 -15.03 -5.95
C SER A 177 -1.08 -13.72 -6.07
N GLU A 178 -0.64 -13.13 -4.95
CA GLU A 178 0.16 -11.91 -4.94
C GLU A 178 1.54 -12.15 -5.55
N ILE A 179 2.18 -13.26 -5.21
CA ILE A 179 3.49 -13.65 -5.78
C ILE A 179 3.38 -13.91 -7.28
N PHE A 180 2.28 -14.53 -7.73
CA PHE A 180 2.08 -14.86 -9.13
C PHE A 180 1.73 -13.64 -10.00
N THR A 181 1.06 -12.65 -9.42
CA THR A 181 0.59 -11.46 -10.16
C THR A 181 1.57 -10.29 -10.11
N LYS A 182 2.32 -10.13 -9.02
CA LYS A 182 3.29 -9.05 -8.86
C LYS A 182 4.67 -9.43 -9.39
N GLN A 183 5.49 -8.42 -9.66
CA GLN A 183 6.90 -8.64 -9.99
C GLN A 183 7.64 -9.26 -8.80
N VAL A 184 8.30 -10.39 -9.03
CA VAL A 184 9.15 -11.08 -8.06
C VAL A 184 10.61 -10.89 -8.46
N VAL A 185 11.42 -10.32 -7.58
CA VAL A 185 12.87 -10.21 -7.78
C VAL A 185 13.55 -11.30 -6.97
N SER A 186 14.05 -12.35 -7.63
CA SER A 186 14.90 -13.34 -6.98
C SER A 186 16.35 -12.87 -6.95
N THR A 187 16.90 -12.77 -5.75
CA THR A 187 18.29 -12.31 -5.54
C THR A 187 19.30 -13.45 -5.51
N THR A 188 18.85 -14.70 -5.32
CA THR A 188 19.70 -15.90 -5.26
C THR A 188 19.52 -16.86 -6.42
N ALA A 189 18.50 -16.67 -7.28
CA ALA A 189 18.31 -17.51 -8.47
C ALA A 189 19.54 -17.50 -9.40
N ASN A 190 20.22 -16.35 -9.50
CA ASN A 190 21.52 -16.28 -10.16
C ASN A 190 22.63 -16.56 -9.13
N PRO A 191 23.62 -17.43 -9.42
CA PRO A 191 24.69 -17.75 -8.48
C PRO A 191 25.65 -16.58 -8.26
N LEU A 192 25.76 -15.69 -9.24
CA LEU A 192 26.60 -14.49 -9.19
C LEU A 192 25.72 -13.24 -9.13
N ARG A 193 26.10 -12.30 -8.26
CA ARG A 193 25.44 -11.01 -8.14
C ARG A 193 26.49 -9.89 -8.11
N ARG A 194 26.21 -8.84 -8.87
CA ARG A 194 27.07 -7.65 -8.94
C ARG A 194 26.99 -6.86 -7.63
N VAL A 195 28.13 -6.42 -7.14
CA VAL A 195 28.27 -5.45 -6.05
C VAL A 195 28.69 -4.13 -6.69
N ASP A 196 27.92 -3.09 -6.41
CA ASP A 196 28.25 -1.72 -6.77
C ASP A 196 28.75 -1.00 -5.50
N ILE A 197 30.02 -0.64 -5.50
CA ILE A 197 30.72 0.04 -4.40
C ILE A 197 30.85 1.52 -4.79
N PRO A 198 30.17 2.43 -4.09
CA PRO A 198 30.37 3.86 -4.31
C PRO A 198 31.74 4.25 -3.79
N VAL A 199 32.49 4.98 -4.60
CA VAL A 199 33.82 5.51 -4.29
C VAL A 199 33.81 6.98 -4.64
N TYR A 200 34.07 7.84 -3.65
CA TYR A 200 34.12 9.28 -3.84
C TYR A 200 35.57 9.72 -3.83
N VAL A 201 35.98 10.63 -4.72
CA VAL A 201 37.34 11.19 -4.75
C VAL A 201 37.28 12.70 -5.01
N SER A 202 38.31 13.45 -4.61
CA SER A 202 38.42 14.87 -4.97
C SER A 202 38.58 15.05 -6.48
N TYR A 203 38.12 16.18 -7.02
CA TYR A 203 38.33 16.60 -8.40
C TYR A 203 39.81 16.68 -8.80
N ASP A 204 40.71 16.92 -7.83
CA ASP A 204 42.15 16.98 -8.07
C ASP A 204 42.80 15.58 -8.14
N THR A 205 42.05 14.52 -7.90
CA THR A 205 42.58 13.14 -7.87
C THR A 205 42.78 12.60 -9.28
N ASP A 206 43.93 11.98 -9.55
CA ASP A 206 44.11 11.18 -10.77
C ASP A 206 43.19 9.93 -10.74
N ILE A 207 42.13 9.99 -11.54
CA ILE A 207 41.12 8.93 -11.69
C ILE A 207 41.76 7.62 -12.13
N SER A 208 42.78 7.67 -13.00
CA SER A 208 43.48 6.46 -13.47
C SER A 208 44.26 5.80 -12.35
N TYR A 209 44.88 6.60 -11.47
CA TYR A 209 45.58 6.11 -10.29
C TYR A 209 44.60 5.48 -9.28
N ALA A 210 43.52 6.18 -8.94
CA ALA A 210 42.47 5.67 -8.06
C ALA A 210 41.87 4.35 -8.59
N THR A 211 41.58 4.30 -9.88
CA THR A 211 41.06 3.10 -10.56
C THR A 211 42.01 1.92 -10.45
N LYS A 212 43.32 2.12 -10.66
CA LYS A 212 44.33 1.06 -10.55
C LYS A 212 44.38 0.47 -9.14
N ILE A 213 44.32 1.30 -8.11
CA ILE A 213 44.32 0.86 -6.70
C ILE A 213 43.09 0.02 -6.40
N VAL A 214 41.90 0.53 -6.74
CA VAL A 214 40.63 -0.15 -6.46
C VAL A 214 40.55 -1.47 -7.22
N ILE A 215 40.82 -1.49 -8.52
CA ILE A 215 40.81 -2.73 -9.31
C ILE A 215 41.86 -3.71 -8.78
N GLY A 216 43.05 -3.23 -8.43
CA GLY A 216 44.12 -4.04 -7.85
C GLY A 216 43.67 -4.72 -6.56
N TYR A 217 42.99 -3.99 -5.66
CA TYR A 217 42.42 -4.54 -4.44
C TYR A 217 41.32 -5.57 -4.71
N LEU A 218 40.37 -5.25 -5.58
CA LEU A 218 39.25 -6.14 -5.92
C LEU A 218 39.74 -7.47 -6.52
N LYS A 219 40.74 -7.43 -7.41
CA LYS A 219 41.33 -8.64 -8.02
C LYS A 219 42.09 -9.53 -7.04
N ARG A 220 42.54 -9.01 -5.90
CA ARG A 220 43.23 -9.79 -4.84
C ARG A 220 42.26 -10.54 -3.92
N GLN A 221 40.98 -10.18 -3.92
CA GLN A 221 40.00 -10.84 -3.05
C GLN A 221 39.59 -12.20 -3.61
N ALA A 222 39.77 -13.26 -2.81
CA ALA A 222 39.48 -14.63 -3.23
C ALA A 222 38.00 -14.88 -3.59
N PHE A 223 37.08 -14.13 -2.99
CA PHE A 223 35.63 -14.24 -3.20
C PHE A 223 35.11 -13.35 -4.35
N VAL A 224 35.98 -12.60 -5.02
CA VAL A 224 35.63 -11.79 -6.19
C VAL A 224 35.94 -12.58 -7.45
N PHE A 225 34.96 -12.68 -8.35
CA PHE A 225 35.12 -13.42 -9.60
C PHE A 225 36.00 -12.66 -10.59
N LYS A 226 36.89 -13.38 -11.28
CA LYS A 226 37.77 -12.83 -12.32
C LYS A 226 37.05 -12.60 -13.65
N LYS A 227 35.97 -13.36 -13.90
CA LYS A 227 35.08 -13.24 -15.06
C LYS A 227 33.64 -13.24 -14.53
N PRO A 228 32.89 -12.14 -14.67
CA PRO A 228 33.28 -10.86 -15.26
C PRO A 228 34.36 -10.12 -14.43
N SER A 229 35.29 -9.42 -15.09
CA SER A 229 36.36 -8.70 -14.40
C SER A 229 35.82 -7.49 -13.64
N PRO A 230 36.39 -7.13 -12.47
CA PRO A 230 36.10 -5.88 -11.81
C PRO A 230 36.35 -4.68 -12.73
N THR A 231 35.50 -3.67 -12.62
CA THR A 231 35.57 -2.41 -13.38
C THR A 231 35.32 -1.24 -12.44
N VAL A 232 35.90 -0.09 -12.76
CA VAL A 232 35.57 1.18 -12.09
C VAL A 232 35.13 2.12 -13.20
N ILE A 233 34.01 2.78 -12.97
CA ILE A 233 33.48 3.80 -13.88
C ILE A 233 33.29 5.11 -13.12
N VAL A 234 33.37 6.22 -13.84
CA VAL A 234 32.82 7.49 -13.35
C VAL A 234 31.30 7.38 -13.45
N LYS A 235 30.62 7.56 -12.32
CA LYS A 235 29.17 7.49 -12.21
C LYS A 235 28.56 8.88 -12.42
N ASP A 236 29.12 9.89 -11.75
CA ASP A 236 28.59 11.26 -11.79
C ASP A 236 29.65 12.30 -11.36
N TYR A 237 29.34 13.58 -11.58
CA TYR A 237 30.09 14.73 -11.06
C TYR A 237 29.29 15.35 -9.90
N GLY A 238 29.67 15.07 -8.66
CA GLY A 238 29.00 15.58 -7.47
C GLY A 238 29.47 16.98 -7.05
N ASP A 239 28.78 17.59 -6.08
CA ASP A 239 29.01 18.99 -5.69
C ASP A 239 30.44 19.27 -5.18
N SER A 240 31.06 18.30 -4.51
CA SER A 240 32.43 18.40 -3.98
C SER A 240 33.29 17.17 -4.28
N THR A 241 32.71 16.15 -4.92
CA THR A 241 33.36 14.87 -5.19
C THR A 241 33.12 14.43 -6.63
N LEU A 242 34.09 13.71 -7.19
CA LEU A 242 33.84 12.87 -8.35
C LEU A 242 33.32 11.51 -7.87
N ASP A 243 32.14 11.13 -8.33
CA ASP A 243 31.47 9.90 -7.94
C ASP A 243 31.92 8.76 -8.85
N LEU A 244 32.67 7.81 -8.31
CA LEU A 244 33.09 6.59 -8.98
C LEU A 244 32.23 5.41 -8.49
N ALA A 245 32.00 4.43 -9.37
CA ALA A 245 31.36 3.17 -9.02
C ALA A 245 32.29 2.01 -9.37
N ALA A 246 32.80 1.34 -8.34
CA ALA A 246 33.56 0.11 -8.50
C ALA A 246 32.60 -1.08 -8.51
N ARG A 247 32.62 -1.85 -9.61
CA ARG A 247 31.72 -2.96 -9.87
C ARG A 247 32.50 -4.26 -9.87
N CYS A 248 32.04 -5.23 -9.10
CA CYS A 248 32.58 -6.59 -9.11
C CYS A 248 31.47 -7.62 -8.93
N TRP A 249 31.76 -8.88 -9.22
CA TRP A 249 30.82 -9.98 -9.06
C TRP A 249 31.26 -10.86 -7.90
N VAL A 250 30.31 -11.22 -7.05
CA VAL A 250 30.48 -12.13 -5.90
C VAL A 250 29.35 -13.15 -5.91
N GLU A 251 29.49 -14.19 -5.09
CA GLU A 251 28.43 -15.17 -4.89
C GLU A 251 27.19 -14.53 -4.23
N SER A 252 26.00 -14.83 -4.76
CA SER A 252 24.74 -14.22 -4.33
C SER A 252 24.38 -14.51 -2.88
N GLY A 253 24.65 -15.72 -2.39
CA GLY A 253 24.33 -16.12 -1.00
C GLY A 253 25.16 -15.39 0.05
N THR A 254 26.39 -14.99 -0.27
CA THR A 254 27.29 -14.26 0.62
C THR A 254 27.38 -12.77 0.28
N TRP A 255 26.50 -12.28 -0.59
CA TRP A 255 26.56 -10.94 -1.17
C TRP A 255 26.63 -9.81 -0.14
N PHE A 256 25.79 -9.84 0.90
CA PHE A 256 25.78 -8.79 1.94
C PHE A 256 27.10 -8.73 2.72
N LYS A 257 27.61 -9.90 3.14
CA LYS A 257 28.87 -10.04 3.87
C LYS A 257 30.05 -9.55 3.01
N ASN A 258 30.11 -10.01 1.76
CA ASN A 258 31.19 -9.67 0.85
C ASN A 258 31.14 -8.19 0.45
N ARG A 259 29.96 -7.62 0.19
CA ARG A 259 29.79 -6.19 -0.09
C ARG A 259 30.35 -5.33 1.04
N ASN A 260 30.00 -5.63 2.29
CA ASN A 260 30.49 -4.86 3.44
C ASN A 260 32.03 -4.93 3.54
N LYS A 261 32.60 -6.14 3.42
CA LYS A 261 34.05 -6.34 3.45
C LYS A 261 34.77 -5.59 2.33
N LEU A 262 34.20 -5.59 1.12
CA LEU A 262 34.77 -4.86 -0.01
C LEU A 262 34.69 -3.34 0.19
N MET A 263 33.58 -2.81 0.70
CA MET A 263 33.45 -1.37 0.99
C MET A 263 34.52 -0.90 1.99
N GLN A 264 34.70 -1.62 3.10
CA GLN A 264 35.71 -1.30 4.11
C GLN A 264 37.13 -1.37 3.53
N GLY A 265 37.44 -2.44 2.79
CA GLY A 265 38.77 -2.61 2.22
C GLY A 265 39.10 -1.60 1.13
N VAL A 266 38.13 -1.21 0.29
CA VAL A 266 38.34 -0.14 -0.71
C VAL A 266 38.68 1.18 -0.01
N TRP A 267 37.94 1.54 1.03
CA TRP A 267 38.22 2.71 1.85
C TRP A 267 39.64 2.70 2.43
N GLU A 268 40.06 1.59 3.04
CA GLU A 268 41.41 1.45 3.59
C GLU A 268 42.52 1.58 2.52
N GLN A 269 42.30 1.06 1.33
CA GLN A 269 43.31 1.13 0.25
C GLN A 269 43.44 2.54 -0.33
N LEU A 270 42.33 3.28 -0.44
CA LEU A 270 42.37 4.68 -0.87
C LEU A 270 43.11 5.54 0.15
N ASN A 271 42.81 5.38 1.45
CA ASN A 271 43.52 6.09 2.51
C ASN A 271 45.02 5.78 2.53
N LYS A 272 45.42 4.51 2.37
CA LYS A 272 46.83 4.12 2.31
C LYS A 272 47.57 4.71 1.10
N ALA A 273 46.85 4.99 0.01
CA ALA A 273 47.40 5.63 -1.18
C ALA A 273 47.39 7.16 -1.12
N GLY A 274 46.95 7.76 -0.01
CA GLY A 274 46.83 9.21 0.14
C GLY A 274 45.68 9.83 -0.65
N ILE A 275 44.74 9.02 -1.16
CA ILE A 275 43.54 9.52 -1.83
C ILE A 275 42.50 9.80 -0.76
N TYR A 276 42.31 11.09 -0.48
CA TYR A 276 41.36 11.55 0.51
C TYR A 276 40.00 11.86 -0.12
N VAL A 277 38.93 11.59 0.64
CA VAL A 277 37.57 11.96 0.26
C VAL A 277 37.26 13.32 0.87
N PRO A 278 37.08 14.37 0.05
CA PRO A 278 36.86 15.71 0.57
C PRO A 278 35.56 15.77 1.38
N TYR A 279 35.58 16.61 2.42
CA TYR A 279 34.35 17.13 3.00
C TYR A 279 33.66 18.07 2.00
N ASN A 280 32.47 18.56 2.35
CA ASN A 280 31.78 19.55 1.54
C ASN A 280 32.67 20.80 1.34
N ILE A 281 32.95 21.16 0.08
CA ILE A 281 33.80 22.29 -0.29
C ILE A 281 32.89 23.46 -0.65
N VAL A 282 33.06 24.58 0.06
CA VAL A 282 32.35 25.83 -0.24
C VAL A 282 33.37 26.87 -0.70
N HIS A 283 33.22 27.33 -1.93
CA HIS A 283 34.00 28.45 -2.43
C HIS A 283 33.39 29.76 -1.91
N VAL A 284 34.10 30.44 -1.00
CA VAL A 284 33.69 31.74 -0.46
C VAL A 284 34.47 32.84 -1.17
N GLU A 285 33.79 33.54 -2.06
CA GLU A 285 34.35 34.73 -2.70
C GLU A 285 34.02 35.96 -1.84
N LYS A 286 35.05 36.56 -1.24
CA LYS A 286 34.90 37.78 -0.45
C LYS A 286 34.81 38.98 -1.40
N ASN A 287 33.60 39.46 -1.64
CA ASN A 287 33.41 40.69 -2.41
C ASN A 287 34.03 41.88 -1.65
N GLN A 288 34.96 42.59 -2.28
CA GLN A 288 35.67 43.74 -1.68
C GLN A 288 34.77 44.97 -1.56
N ASP A 289 33.72 45.06 -2.38
CA ASP A 289 32.75 46.17 -2.36
C ASP A 289 31.81 46.12 -1.15
N THR A 290 31.72 44.95 -0.49
CA THR A 290 30.90 44.80 0.74
C THR A 290 31.36 45.74 1.86
N ALA A 291 32.62 46.18 1.89
CA ALA A 291 33.08 47.14 2.90
C ALA A 291 32.52 48.55 2.68
N ALA A 292 32.22 48.93 1.43
CA ALA A 292 31.51 50.15 1.10
C ALA A 292 30.01 49.99 1.38
N ASP A 293 29.43 48.85 0.98
CA ASP A 293 28.01 48.54 1.23
C ASP A 293 27.69 48.46 2.73
N ILE A 294 28.59 47.88 3.55
CA ILE A 294 28.43 47.81 5.02
C ILE A 294 28.48 49.23 5.62
N LYS A 295 29.39 50.10 5.16
CA LYS A 295 29.48 51.49 5.64
C LYS A 295 28.26 52.31 5.23
N GLU A 296 27.78 52.13 4.00
CA GLU A 296 26.57 52.76 3.51
C GLU A 296 25.35 52.30 4.33
N TYR A 297 25.26 51.00 4.64
CA TYR A 297 24.20 50.46 5.49
C TYR A 297 24.26 50.99 6.94
N GLU A 298 25.45 51.14 7.50
CA GLU A 298 25.68 51.75 8.82
C GLU A 298 25.26 53.23 8.84
N GLU A 299 25.59 54.00 7.79
CA GLU A 299 25.19 55.40 7.66
C GLU A 299 23.67 55.55 7.48
N ILE A 300 23.04 54.74 6.62
CA ILE A 300 21.58 54.73 6.45
C ILE A 300 20.88 54.41 7.78
N THR A 301 21.43 53.46 8.55
CA THR A 301 20.88 53.08 9.86
C THR A 301 21.02 54.20 10.89
N LYS A 302 22.15 54.93 10.88
CA LYS A 302 22.38 56.10 11.73
C LYS A 302 21.39 57.23 11.39
N GLN A 303 21.24 57.56 10.11
CA GLN A 303 20.30 58.59 9.65
C GLN A 303 18.85 58.24 9.97
N ARG A 304 18.46 56.96 9.87
CA ARG A 304 17.12 56.50 10.30
C ARG A 304 16.90 56.68 11.79
N LYS A 305 17.88 56.32 12.63
CA LYS A 305 17.79 56.52 14.09
C LYS A 305 17.66 58.00 14.45
N GLU A 306 18.41 58.88 13.80
CA GLU A 306 18.35 60.33 14.01
C GLU A 306 16.99 60.91 13.57
N LYS A 307 16.47 60.49 12.41
CA LYS A 307 15.12 60.89 11.95
C LYS A 307 14.02 60.38 12.86
N MET A 308 14.13 59.15 13.38
CA MET A 308 13.17 58.61 14.36
C MET A 308 13.24 59.34 15.71
N ALA A 309 14.43 59.72 16.17
CA ALA A 309 14.61 60.53 17.37
C ALA A 309 14.03 61.95 17.18
N ALA A 310 14.25 62.57 16.03
CA ALA A 310 13.67 63.87 15.69
C ALA A 310 12.14 63.82 15.56
N ALA A 311 11.60 62.76 14.97
CA ALA A 311 10.15 62.54 14.90
C ALA A 311 9.54 62.34 16.29
N LYS A 312 10.23 61.62 17.18
CA LYS A 312 9.82 61.45 18.58
C LYS A 312 9.84 62.78 19.33
N ALA A 313 10.91 63.57 19.19
CA ALA A 313 11.02 64.90 19.80
C ALA A 313 9.96 65.87 19.28
N LYS A 314 9.64 65.82 17.98
CA LYS A 314 8.57 66.64 17.37
C LYS A 314 7.19 66.23 17.86
N LYS A 315 6.97 64.93 18.10
CA LYS A 315 5.74 64.39 18.70
C LYS A 315 5.62 64.77 20.18
N GLU A 316 6.72 64.79 20.92
CA GLU A 316 6.77 65.28 22.31
C GLU A 316 6.57 66.80 22.40
N ALA A 317 7.15 67.58 21.48
CA ALA A 317 6.94 69.02 21.38
C ALA A 317 5.49 69.38 20.98
N ALA A 318 4.89 68.62 20.06
CA ALA A 318 3.47 68.77 19.71
C ALA A 318 2.55 68.41 20.89
N LYS A 319 2.92 67.39 21.68
CA LYS A 319 2.20 67.02 22.91
C LYS A 319 2.35 68.10 23.99
N ALA A 320 3.51 68.75 24.10
CA ALA A 320 3.74 69.87 25.03
C ALA A 320 3.01 71.15 24.59
N ALA A 321 2.94 71.43 23.29
CA ALA A 321 2.18 72.57 22.75
C ALA A 321 0.66 72.40 22.93
N LEU A 322 0.16 71.15 22.84
CA LEU A 322 -1.25 70.83 23.11
C LEU A 322 -1.61 70.99 24.60
N ALA A 323 -0.64 70.87 25.52
CA ALA A 323 -0.84 71.07 26.96
C ALA A 323 -0.82 72.55 27.39
N ALA A 324 -0.45 73.48 26.51
CA ALA A 324 -0.29 74.91 26.83
C ALA A 324 -1.47 75.79 26.37
N GLN A 325 -2.57 75.22 25.86
CA GLN A 325 -3.76 76.00 25.49
C GLN A 325 -4.77 76.03 26.66
N PRO A 326 -5.30 77.21 27.05
CA PRO A 326 -6.20 77.34 28.18
C PRO A 326 -7.60 76.77 27.85
N VAL A 327 -8.09 75.90 28.74
CA VAL A 327 -9.42 75.29 28.68
C VAL A 327 -10.49 76.34 28.94
N GLN A 328 -11.32 76.65 27.93
CA GLN A 328 -12.60 77.36 28.12
C GLN A 328 -13.74 76.34 28.31
N PRO A 329 -14.66 76.55 29.27
CA PRO A 329 -15.71 75.62 29.60
C PRO A 329 -16.99 75.93 28.81
N ASN A 330 -17.60 74.90 28.23
CA ASN A 330 -19.03 74.72 27.86
C ASN A 330 -19.03 73.59 26.81
N GLY A 331 -19.86 72.56 26.85
CA GLY A 331 -21.17 72.36 27.43
C GLY A 331 -21.91 71.47 26.43
N ASN A 332 -22.52 70.39 26.91
CA ASN A 332 -23.30 69.37 26.20
C ASN A 332 -22.52 68.14 25.68
N LEU A 333 -22.73 67.06 26.44
CA LEU A 333 -22.42 65.68 26.14
C LEU A 333 -23.45 65.07 25.19
N GLU A 334 -22.97 64.10 24.41
CA GLU A 334 -23.73 63.05 23.71
C GLU A 334 -24.54 63.47 22.48
N GLN A 335 -23.89 63.48 21.32
CA GLN A 335 -24.22 62.65 20.15
C GLN A 335 -23.39 63.12 18.95
N GLN A 336 -22.24 62.48 18.70
CA GLN A 336 -21.60 62.46 17.38
C GLN A 336 -20.54 61.35 17.34
N ALA A 337 -21.01 60.16 16.98
CA ALA A 337 -20.17 59.17 16.33
C ALA A 337 -19.99 59.66 14.88
N VAL A 338 -18.79 60.12 14.53
CA VAL A 338 -18.39 60.34 13.15
C VAL A 338 -17.06 59.65 12.91
N ALA A 339 -17.07 58.88 11.82
CA ALA A 339 -15.99 58.17 11.19
C ALA A 339 -14.67 58.97 11.13
N LEU A 340 -13.57 58.28 11.41
CA LEU A 340 -12.24 58.73 11.01
C LEU A 340 -12.05 58.49 9.51
N PRO A 341 -11.71 59.52 8.72
CA PRO A 341 -11.32 59.38 7.33
C PRO A 341 -9.91 58.80 7.21
N THR A 342 -9.77 57.98 6.18
CA THR A 342 -8.56 57.35 5.65
C THR A 342 -7.48 58.36 5.27
N ASP A 343 -6.25 58.18 5.76
CA ASP A 343 -5.05 58.85 5.25
C ASP A 343 -4.52 58.08 4.02
N PRO A 344 -4.33 58.72 2.85
CA PRO A 344 -4.06 58.05 1.59
C PRO A 344 -2.56 58.00 1.29
N LEU A 345 -1.86 56.93 1.71
CA LEU A 345 -0.55 56.58 1.14
C LEU A 345 -0.36 55.07 0.87
N THR A 346 -1.45 54.30 0.85
CA THR A 346 -1.47 52.93 0.34
C THR A 346 -1.94 52.90 -1.12
N GLN A 347 -1.10 53.37 -2.05
CA GLN A 347 -1.13 52.92 -3.46
C GLN A 347 0.30 52.83 -4.01
N ALA A 348 0.75 51.58 -4.18
CA ALA A 348 1.92 51.17 -4.97
C ALA A 348 1.69 51.48 -6.48
N PRO A 349 2.62 51.29 -7.45
CA PRO A 349 3.42 50.06 -7.70
C PRO A 349 4.87 50.32 -8.19
N VAL A 350 5.77 49.34 -8.34
CA VAL A 350 6.15 48.60 -9.60
C VAL A 350 7.60 48.07 -9.38
N PRO A 351 8.11 46.97 -9.99
CA PRO A 351 7.49 45.73 -10.48
C PRO A 351 8.17 44.45 -9.93
N ALA A 352 7.40 43.35 -9.89
CA ALA A 352 7.92 42.01 -10.09
C ALA A 352 7.83 41.68 -11.59
N THR A 353 8.91 41.18 -12.22
CA THR A 353 8.96 40.09 -13.23
C THR A 353 10.42 39.82 -13.62
N ALA A 354 10.74 38.56 -13.90
CA ALA A 354 12.05 37.90 -14.05
C ALA A 354 12.70 37.66 -12.67
N ILE A 355 12.55 36.50 -12.03
CA ILE A 355 12.86 35.16 -12.56
C ILE A 355 11.79 34.17 -12.09
N THR A 356 11.03 33.64 -13.04
CA THR A 356 10.32 32.37 -12.90
C THR A 356 11.24 31.30 -13.47
N SER A 357 11.91 30.53 -12.62
CA SER A 357 12.20 29.12 -12.87
C SER A 357 12.87 28.50 -11.65
N ALA A 358 12.25 27.43 -11.15
CA ALA A 358 12.81 26.41 -10.27
C ALA A 358 13.11 26.83 -8.82
N LEU A 359 12.16 26.57 -7.93
CA LEU A 359 12.35 25.79 -6.69
C LEU A 359 11.00 25.72 -5.96
N ALA A 360 10.17 24.80 -6.44
CA ALA A 360 9.08 24.23 -5.67
C ALA A 360 9.48 22.79 -5.30
N GLU A 361 9.02 22.36 -4.13
CA GLU A 361 9.22 21.07 -3.47
C GLU A 361 10.56 20.93 -2.74
N VAL A 362 10.54 21.20 -1.42
CA VAL A 362 10.50 20.13 -0.42
C VAL A 362 9.95 20.72 0.90
N THR A 363 8.74 20.29 1.23
CA THR A 363 8.12 20.37 2.56
C THR A 363 8.74 19.32 3.48
N VAL A 364 9.29 19.75 4.62
CA VAL A 364 9.49 18.89 5.80
C VAL A 364 9.06 19.69 7.03
N GLU A 365 7.99 19.24 7.69
CA GLU A 365 7.56 19.69 9.01
C GLU A 365 8.53 19.19 10.10
N PRO A 366 8.79 19.97 11.18
CA PRO A 366 9.55 19.48 12.32
C PRO A 366 8.61 19.09 13.49
N GLU A 367 8.55 17.80 13.81
CA GLU A 367 8.09 17.30 15.12
C GLU A 367 9.32 16.90 15.97
N GLY A 368 9.33 17.33 17.23
CA GLY A 368 10.17 16.73 18.28
C GLY A 368 11.42 17.51 18.68
N ALA A 369 11.24 18.66 19.35
CA ALA A 369 12.31 19.30 20.10
C ALA A 369 12.66 18.47 21.36
N TYR A 370 13.86 17.91 21.39
CA TYR A 370 14.59 17.57 22.61
C TYR A 370 14.87 18.86 23.39
N GLN A 371 14.40 18.97 24.63
CA GLN A 371 14.88 19.95 25.60
C GLN A 371 16.03 19.36 26.41
N ASP A 372 17.20 19.99 26.33
CA ASP A 372 18.27 19.86 27.30
C ASP A 372 18.14 21.02 28.30
N LEU A 373 17.91 20.69 29.57
CA LEU A 373 18.02 21.61 30.70
C LEU A 373 18.79 20.89 31.81
N SER A 374 20.10 20.77 31.60
CA SER A 374 21.04 20.87 32.71
C SER A 374 20.89 22.25 33.39
N GLN A 375 20.86 22.26 34.73
CA GLN A 375 20.84 23.40 35.66
C GLN A 375 19.46 23.82 36.22
N ILE A 376 18.89 23.02 37.14
CA ILE A 376 18.33 23.54 38.41
C ILE A 376 18.75 22.59 39.53
N ASP A 377 19.70 23.05 40.34
CA ASP A 377 19.94 22.56 41.69
C ASP A 377 19.00 23.30 42.67
N SER A 378 18.79 22.71 43.84
CA SER A 378 18.13 23.21 45.06
C SER A 378 16.66 22.83 45.32
N GLN A 379 16.54 22.01 46.37
CA GLN A 379 15.41 21.79 47.30
C GLN A 379 14.42 20.66 46.98
N GLY A 380 14.50 19.60 47.80
CA GLY A 380 13.45 18.60 48.00
C GLY A 380 13.97 17.18 48.05
#